data_AF-A0A7U4QWJ0-F1
#
_entry.id   AF-A0A7U4QWJ0-F1
#
_cell.length_a   1.000
_cell.length_b   1.000
_cell.length_c   1.000
_cell.angle_alpha   90.00
_cell.angle_beta   90.00
_cell.angle_gamma   90.00
#
_symmetry.space_group_name_H-M   'P 1'
#
loop_
_entity.id
_entity.type
_entity.pdbx_description
1 polymer ?
#
loop_
_entity_poly.entity_id
_entity_poly.type
_entity_poly.pdbx_seq_one_letter_code
_entity_poly.pdbx_strand_id
1 'polypeptide(L)'
;MRLLCLILAIIFTALIGWASVRGDFGAEFAAITAMPWGQISLIDLYLGFLLYGFAVWVVEKDLKARLLWALPIIFLGNAWSLVWVAVRWPQILARLKIEPTVPPADPKS
;
A
#
# COMPACT_ATOMS: atom_id res chain seq x y z
N MET A 1 -6.49 -7.30 -12.66
CA MET A 1 -5.74 -6.82 -11.48
C MET A 1 -5.58 -5.31 -11.43
N ARG A 2 -4.96 -4.63 -12.41
CA ARG A 2 -4.92 -3.14 -12.44
C ARG A 2 -6.29 -2.47 -12.22
N LEU A 3 -7.31 -2.87 -12.98
CA LEU A 3 -8.66 -2.30 -12.85
C LEU A 3 -9.28 -2.57 -11.47
N LEU A 4 -9.07 -3.76 -10.93
CA LEU A 4 -9.51 -4.12 -9.58
C LEU A 4 -8.88 -3.20 -8.52
N CYS A 5 -7.57 -2.95 -8.60
CA CYS A 5 -6.89 -2.02 -7.69
C CYS A 5 -7.50 -0.60 -7.76
N LEU A 6 -7.81 -0.11 -8.96
CA LEU A 6 -8.44 1.21 -9.13
C LEU A 6 -9.87 1.24 -8.56
N ILE A 7 -10.66 0.20 -8.79
CA ILE A 7 -12.02 0.09 -8.22
C ILE A 7 -11.94 0.10 -6.69
N LEU A 8 -11.05 -0.70 -6.10
CA LEU A 8 -10.86 -0.72 -4.65
C LEU A 8 -10.39 0.63 -4.11
N ALA A 9 -9.49 1.34 -4.82
CA ALA A 9 -9.06 2.68 -4.43
C ALA A 9 -10.22 3.67 -4.43
N ILE A 10 -11.08 3.62 -5.46
CA ILE A 10 -12.28 4.47 -5.56
C ILE A 10 -13.25 4.17 -4.42
N ILE A 11 -13.57 2.89 -4.20
CA ILE A 11 -14.47 2.46 -3.12
C ILE A 11 -13.93 2.95 -1.77
N PHE A 12 -12.65 2.72 -1.48
CA PHE A 12 -12.08 3.07 -0.19
C PHE A 12 -12.02 4.59 0.01
N THR A 13 -11.69 5.35 -1.03
CA THR A 13 -11.74 6.83 -0.99
C THR A 13 -13.16 7.33 -0.74
N ALA A 14 -14.18 6.71 -1.35
CA ALA A 14 -15.57 7.06 -1.11
C ALA A 14 -16.02 6.75 0.33
N LEU A 15 -15.56 5.65 0.92
CA LEU A 15 -15.82 5.30 2.32
C LEU A 15 -15.17 6.30 3.29
N ILE A 16 -13.92 6.72 3.02
CA ILE A 16 -13.26 7.78 3.80
C ILE A 16 -14.05 9.09 3.70
N GLY A 17 -14.50 9.46 2.50
CA GLY A 17 -15.32 10.64 2.28
C GLY A 17 -16.66 10.58 3.04
N TRP A 18 -17.34 9.43 3.00
CA TRP A 18 -18.58 9.21 3.73
C TRP A 18 -18.38 9.31 5.26
N ALA A 19 -17.34 8.67 5.80
CA ALA A 19 -17.02 8.72 7.23
C ALA A 19 -16.62 10.14 7.67
N SER A 20 -15.86 10.86 6.84
CA SER A 20 -15.41 12.23 7.14
C SER A 20 -16.58 13.24 7.22
N VAL A 21 -17.70 12.96 6.55
CA VAL A 21 -18.89 13.84 6.58
C VAL A 21 -19.85 13.46 7.71
N ARG A 22 -19.88 12.19 8.14
CA ARG A 22 -20.87 11.69 9.11
C ARG A 22 -20.33 11.43 10.50
N GLY A 23 -19.05 11.12 10.63
CA GLY A 23 -18.41 10.75 11.88
C GLY A 23 -17.76 11.93 12.59
N ASP A 24 -17.59 11.80 13.90
CA ASP A 24 -16.67 12.64 14.68
C ASP A 24 -15.34 11.88 14.78
N PHE A 25 -14.38 12.28 13.93
CA PHE A 25 -13.08 11.60 13.89
C PHE A 25 -12.39 11.58 15.25
N GLY A 26 -12.49 12.65 16.04
CA GLY A 26 -11.81 12.73 17.34
C GLY A 26 -12.42 11.78 18.35
N ALA A 27 -13.75 11.79 18.47
CA ALA A 27 -14.47 10.91 19.39
C ALA A 27 -14.34 9.42 19.00
N GLU A 28 -14.48 9.10 17.71
CA GLU A 28 -14.36 7.74 17.20
C GLU A 28 -12.92 7.22 17.33
N PHE A 29 -11.92 8.05 17.03
CA PHE A 29 -10.52 7.68 17.23
C PHE A 29 -10.18 7.46 18.71
N ALA A 30 -10.68 8.31 19.61
CA ALA A 30 -10.54 8.11 21.05
C ALA A 30 -11.15 6.77 21.50
N ALA A 31 -12.33 6.41 21.00
CA ALA A 31 -12.95 5.12 21.28
C ALA A 31 -12.12 3.95 20.77
N ILE A 32 -11.57 4.03 19.55
CA ILE A 32 -10.68 2.99 18.99
C ILE A 32 -9.43 2.82 19.85
N THR A 33 -8.77 3.93 20.23
CA THR A 33 -7.53 3.88 21.02
C THR A 33 -7.73 3.43 22.48
N ALA A 34 -8.96 3.47 23.00
CA ALA A 34 -9.31 2.94 24.31
C ALA A 34 -9.48 1.40 24.32
N MET A 35 -9.71 0.79 23.15
CA MET A 35 -9.86 -0.66 23.01
C MET A 35 -8.50 -1.33 22.76
N PRO A 36 -8.12 -2.39 23.49
CA PRO A 36 -6.85 -3.10 23.26
C PRO A 36 -6.66 -3.59 21.82
N TRP A 37 -7.72 -4.17 21.24
CA TRP A 37 -7.70 -4.58 19.83
C TRP A 37 -7.65 -3.39 18.87
N GLY A 38 -8.27 -2.27 19.20
CA GLY A 38 -8.19 -1.05 18.40
C GLY A 38 -6.77 -0.51 18.32
N GLN A 39 -6.04 -0.53 19.45
CA GLN A 39 -4.61 -0.17 19.48
C GLN A 39 -3.76 -1.12 18.61
N ILE A 40 -3.96 -2.44 18.74
CA ILE A 40 -3.22 -3.44 17.93
C ILE A 40 -3.52 -3.26 16.44
N SER A 41 -4.78 -3.05 16.07
CA SER A 41 -5.16 -2.81 14.67
C SER A 41 -4.56 -1.51 14.11
N LEU A 42 -4.48 -0.44 14.92
CA LEU A 42 -3.80 0.78 14.51
C LEU A 42 -2.29 0.55 14.31
N ILE A 43 -1.64 -0.14 15.23
CA ILE A 43 -0.21 -0.48 15.11
C ILE A 43 0.03 -1.32 13.85
N ASP A 44 -0.76 -2.37 13.64
CA ASP A 44 -0.69 -3.23 12.44
C ASP A 44 -0.87 -2.41 11.16
N LEU A 45 -1.88 -1.53 11.13
CA LEU A 45 -2.16 -0.65 9.99
C LEU A 45 -0.96 0.27 9.65
N TYR A 46 -0.41 0.96 10.65
CA TYR A 46 0.70 1.89 10.42
C TYR A 46 2.03 1.17 10.15
N LEU A 47 2.27 0.00 10.75
CA LEU A 47 3.41 -0.85 10.37
C LEU A 47 3.27 -1.32 8.92
N GLY A 48 2.06 -1.69 8.49
CA GLY A 48 1.76 -2.00 7.10
C GLY A 48 2.03 -0.82 6.15
N PHE A 49 1.65 0.40 6.55
CA PHE A 49 1.93 1.62 5.78
C PHE A 49 3.42 1.90 5.65
N LEU A 50 4.19 1.74 6.73
CA LEU A 50 5.65 1.89 6.71
C LEU A 50 6.32 0.83 5.84
N LEU A 51 5.92 -0.43 5.98
CA LEU A 51 6.42 -1.55 5.17
C LEU A 51 6.17 -1.29 3.69
N TYR A 52 4.95 -0.89 3.34
CA TYR A 52 4.58 -0.61 1.96
C TYR A 52 5.28 0.65 1.41
N GLY A 53 5.39 1.70 2.23
CA GLY A 53 6.16 2.90 1.92
C GLY A 53 7.64 2.58 1.65
N PHE A 54 8.24 1.66 2.40
CA PHE A 54 9.58 1.16 2.14
C PHE A 54 9.69 0.39 0.82
N ALA A 55 8.70 -0.47 0.52
CA ALA A 55 8.66 -1.17 -0.77
C ALA A 55 8.60 -0.18 -1.95
N VAL A 56 7.75 0.85 -1.85
CA VAL A 56 7.71 1.96 -2.81
C VAL A 56 9.07 2.65 -2.91
N TRP A 57 9.70 2.96 -1.77
CA TRP A 57 10.98 3.65 -1.71
C TRP A 57 12.10 2.88 -2.44
N VAL A 58 12.12 1.55 -2.32
CA VAL A 58 13.09 0.68 -2.98
C VAL A 58 12.79 0.53 -4.47
N VAL A 59 11.51 0.49 -4.87
CA VAL A 59 11.10 0.27 -6.27
C VAL A 59 11.29 1.54 -7.12
N GLU A 60 10.97 2.71 -6.57
CA GLU A 60 11.09 3.98 -7.27
C GLU A 60 12.55 4.44 -7.39
N LYS A 61 12.92 4.92 -8.57
CA LYS A 61 14.32 5.26 -8.90
C LYS A 61 14.70 6.68 -8.47
N ASP A 62 13.82 7.63 -8.70
CA ASP A 62 14.08 9.04 -8.40
C ASP A 62 13.42 9.48 -7.09
N LEU A 63 14.05 10.44 -6.43
CA LEU A 63 13.60 10.93 -5.12
C LEU A 63 12.21 11.56 -5.18
N LYS A 64 11.84 12.22 -6.29
CA LYS A 64 10.53 12.85 -6.44
C LYS A 64 9.43 11.79 -6.45
N ALA A 65 9.59 10.74 -7.25
CA ALA A 65 8.66 9.61 -7.28
C ALA A 65 8.58 8.90 -5.93
N ARG A 66 9.73 8.67 -5.26
CA ARG A 66 9.75 8.10 -3.91
C ARG A 66 8.91 8.91 -2.94
N LEU A 67 9.11 10.22 -2.88
CA LEU A 67 8.37 11.08 -1.95
C LEU A 67 6.88 11.16 -2.32
N LEU A 68 6.56 11.30 -3.61
CA LEU A 68 5.19 11.35 -4.11
C LEU A 68 4.39 10.08 -3.78
N TRP A 69 5.03 8.92 -3.83
CA TRP A 69 4.34 7.66 -3.62
C TRP A 69 4.42 7.16 -2.17
N ALA A 70 5.54 7.37 -1.48
CA ALA A 70 5.75 6.88 -0.11
C ALA A 70 5.07 7.74 0.94
N LEU A 71 5.24 9.08 0.88
CA LEU A 71 4.77 9.96 1.96
C LEU A 71 3.25 9.99 2.11
N PRO A 72 2.44 10.06 1.04
CA PRO A 72 0.99 10.13 1.22
C PRO A 72 0.39 8.85 1.80
N ILE A 73 1.08 7.70 1.78
CA ILE A 73 0.58 6.44 2.37
C ILE A 73 0.32 6.60 3.86
N ILE A 74 1.09 7.41 4.58
CA ILE A 74 0.88 7.61 6.02
C ILE A 74 -0.49 8.27 6.32
N PHE A 75 -1.02 9.05 5.38
CA PHE A 75 -2.28 9.78 5.56
C PHE A 75 -3.44 9.15 4.80
N LEU A 76 -3.20 8.71 3.57
CA LEU A 76 -4.20 8.15 2.65
C LEU A 76 -4.29 6.62 2.74
N GLY A 77 -3.31 5.98 3.39
CA GLY A 77 -3.26 4.55 3.60
C GLY A 77 -3.40 3.75 2.30
N ASN A 78 -4.23 2.71 2.38
CA ASN A 78 -4.42 1.75 1.30
C ASN A 78 -4.99 2.37 0.02
N ALA A 79 -5.69 3.51 0.08
CA ALA A 79 -6.22 4.17 -1.11
C ALA A 79 -5.07 4.57 -2.06
N TRP A 80 -4.02 5.20 -1.51
CA TRP A 80 -2.85 5.61 -2.30
C TRP A 80 -1.98 4.42 -2.70
N SER A 81 -1.83 3.44 -1.81
CA SER A 81 -1.12 2.20 -2.11
C SER A 81 -1.71 1.49 -3.34
N LEU A 82 -3.04 1.37 -3.40
CA LEU A 82 -3.75 0.75 -4.54
C LEU A 82 -3.55 1.52 -5.84
N VAL A 83 -3.54 2.85 -5.79
CA VAL A 83 -3.22 3.68 -6.97
C VAL A 83 -1.80 3.41 -7.45
N TRP A 84 -0.82 3.36 -6.54
CA TRP A 84 0.56 3.04 -6.91
C TRP A 84 0.67 1.66 -7.57
N VAL A 85 0.05 0.61 -7.00
CA VAL A 85 0.06 -0.73 -7.63
C VAL A 85 -0.54 -0.66 -9.03
N ALA A 86 -1.67 0.03 -9.19
CA ALA A 86 -2.33 0.15 -10.49
C ALA A 86 -1.47 0.86 -11.54
N VAL A 87 -0.74 1.91 -11.13
CA VAL A 87 0.17 2.66 -12.01
C VAL A 87 1.42 1.83 -12.33
N ARG A 88 1.96 1.09 -11.37
CA ARG A 88 3.17 0.24 -11.53
C ARG A 88 2.88 -1.17 -12.02
N TRP A 89 1.63 -1.49 -12.30
CA TRP A 89 1.19 -2.81 -12.72
C TRP A 89 1.98 -3.38 -13.91
N PRO A 90 2.25 -2.61 -14.99
CA PRO A 90 3.07 -3.12 -16.10
C PRO A 90 4.50 -3.48 -15.69
N GLN A 91 5.13 -2.66 -14.84
CA GLN A 91 6.49 -2.89 -14.35
C GLN A 91 6.56 -4.11 -13.42
N ILE A 92 5.56 -4.27 -12.55
CA ILE A 92 5.42 -5.44 -11.68
C ILE A 92 5.32 -6.72 -12.52
N LEU A 93 4.43 -6.73 -13.53
CA LEU A 93 4.29 -7.87 -14.44
C LEU A 93 5.58 -8.16 -15.23
N ALA A 94 6.29 -7.13 -15.67
CA ALA A 94 7.56 -7.32 -16.36
C ALA A 94 8.59 -8.00 -15.47
N ARG A 95 8.68 -7.62 -14.19
CA ARG A 95 9.61 -8.25 -13.23
C ARG A 95 9.24 -9.68 -12.87
N LEU A 96 7.95 -10.00 -12.73
CA LEU A 96 7.50 -11.36 -12.41
C LEU A 96 7.73 -12.36 -13.55
N LYS A 97 7.80 -11.90 -14.80
CA LYS A 97 8.11 -12.75 -15.96
C LYS A 97 9.61 -13.03 -16.12
N ILE A 98 10.46 -12.25 -15.47
CA ILE A 98 11.91 -12.45 -15.47
C ILE A 98 12.23 -13.36 -14.27
N GLU A 99 11.91 -14.64 -14.41
CA GLU A 99 12.46 -15.66 -13.53
C GLU A 99 13.91 -15.92 -13.98
N PRO A 100 14.92 -15.94 -13.09
CA PRO A 100 16.20 -16.50 -13.47
C PRO A 100 15.96 -17.97 -13.77
N THR A 101 16.02 -18.34 -15.05
CA THR A 101 16.19 -19.75 -15.42
C THR A 101 17.47 -20.20 -14.74
N VAL A 102 17.37 -20.93 -13.63
CA VAL A 102 18.50 -21.68 -13.08
C VAL A 102 19.01 -22.55 -14.24
N PRO A 103 20.24 -22.36 -14.74
CA PRO A 103 20.78 -23.28 -15.72
C PRO A 103 20.73 -24.68 -15.11
N PRO A 104 20.33 -25.73 -15.86
CA PRO A 104 20.35 -27.08 -15.32
C PRO A 104 21.73 -27.33 -14.71
N ALA A 105 21.77 -27.86 -13.49
CA ALA A 105 23.01 -28.18 -12.79
C ALA A 105 23.91 -28.96 -13.77
N ASP A 106 25.14 -28.48 -13.95
CA ASP A 106 26.09 -29.16 -14.81
C ASP A 106 26.22 -30.61 -14.31
N PRO A 107 25.90 -31.63 -15.13
CA PRO A 107 26.02 -33.03 -14.73
C PRO A 107 27.45 -33.47 -14.37
N LYS A 108 28.43 -32.56 -14.36
CA LYS A 108 29.86 -32.85 -14.21
C LYS A 108 30.60 -32.00 -13.15
N SER A 109 29.96 -31.66 -12.03
CA SER A 109 30.67 -31.17 -10.83
C SER A 109 30.51 -32.11 -9.65
#